data_AF-A0A3B8YSY7-F1
#
_entry.id   AF-A0A3B8YSY7-F1
#
_cell.length_a   1.000
_cell.length_b   1.000
_cell.length_c   1.000
_cell.angle_alpha   90.00
_cell.angle_beta   90.00
_cell.angle_gamma   90.00
#
_symmetry.space_group_name_H-M   'P 1'
#
loop_
_entity.id
_entity.type
_entity.pdbx_description
1 polymer ?
#
loop_
_entity_poly.entity_id
_entity_poly.type
_entity_poly.pdbx_seq_one_letter_code
_entity_poly.pdbx_strand_id
1 'polypeptide(L)'
;NGTSTPLASGFGFSGGIGIDPISGQVGVVEGYCQPADEPCTAVANLTPLAGMTGLGRGRRDCNASLFGGVETKNARGRGKNLWECTEGDVSCDRDGAADGTCTFVVGGCVGLVNPDNTACQADLDTIEIRRRPKMTSDGGFPALQANMDLILGGGPACSQAVEVQVAKAKRTTIRLKARKAGKVVDRDTLSLRCR
;
A
#
# COMPACT_ATOMS: atom_id res chain seq x y z
N ASN A 1 4.84 -11.10 33.76
CA ASN A 1 5.38 -9.77 33.42
C ASN A 1 5.73 -9.73 31.94
N GLY A 2 4.79 -9.32 31.09
CA GLY A 2 5.06 -9.13 29.67
C GLY A 2 5.71 -7.77 29.47
N THR A 3 6.92 -7.75 28.94
CA THR A 3 7.58 -6.52 28.47
C THR A 3 6.78 -5.96 27.30
N SER A 4 6.09 -4.84 27.50
CA SER A 4 5.48 -4.09 26.41
C SER A 4 6.57 -3.28 25.70
N THR A 5 6.99 -3.74 24.53
CA THR A 5 7.80 -2.92 23.63
C THR A 5 6.88 -1.90 22.95
N PRO A 6 7.18 -0.59 23.00
CA PRO A 6 6.35 0.41 22.32
C PRO A 6 6.36 0.14 20.81
N LEU A 7 5.16 0.03 20.21
CA LEU A 7 4.98 -0.19 18.77
C LEU A 7 5.36 1.06 17.95
N ALA A 8 5.25 2.24 18.55
CA ALA A 8 5.69 3.52 18.01
C ALA A 8 5.81 4.56 19.14
N SER A 9 6.64 5.58 18.95
CA SER A 9 6.92 6.63 19.94
C SER A 9 7.10 7.99 19.24
N GLY A 10 7.03 9.09 20.00
CA GLY A 10 7.20 10.45 19.48
C GLY A 10 5.90 11.22 19.17
N PHE A 11 4.74 10.60 19.35
CA PHE A 11 3.45 11.26 19.11
C PHE A 11 3.06 12.26 20.22
N GLY A 12 2.71 13.48 19.82
CA GLY A 12 1.99 14.44 20.67
C GLY A 12 0.48 14.19 20.61
N PHE A 13 -0.01 13.20 21.36
CA PHE A 13 -1.43 12.80 21.32
C PHE A 13 -2.36 13.94 21.77
N SER A 14 -3.17 14.46 20.84
CA SER A 14 -4.23 15.42 21.18
C SER A 14 -5.45 15.41 20.26
N GLY A 15 -5.39 14.80 19.06
CA GLY A 15 -6.47 14.88 18.06
C GLY A 15 -7.32 13.63 17.85
N GLY A 16 -6.76 12.42 17.97
CA GLY A 16 -7.50 11.16 17.81
C GLY A 16 -6.73 10.07 17.07
N ILE A 17 -7.28 8.86 17.05
CA ILE A 17 -6.74 7.68 16.35
C ILE A 17 -7.88 7.05 15.54
N GLY A 18 -7.63 6.79 14.27
CA GLY A 18 -8.54 6.08 13.37
C GLY A 18 -7.86 4.87 12.74
N ILE A 19 -8.65 3.86 12.38
CA ILE A 19 -8.17 2.70 11.63
C ILE A 19 -8.98 2.61 10.35
N ASP A 20 -8.31 2.59 9.21
CA ASP A 20 -8.96 2.30 7.94
C ASP A 20 -9.37 0.81 7.91
N PRO A 21 -10.68 0.48 7.85
CA PRO A 21 -11.15 -0.90 7.97
C PRO A 21 -10.70 -1.80 6.81
N ILE A 22 -10.37 -1.23 5.64
CA ILE A 22 -9.96 -1.99 4.46
C ILE A 22 -8.46 -2.26 4.47
N SER A 23 -7.64 -1.21 4.56
CA SER A 23 -6.17 -1.35 4.52
C SER A 23 -5.55 -1.70 5.87
N GLY A 24 -6.28 -1.48 6.97
CA GLY A 24 -5.76 -1.58 8.33
C GLY A 24 -4.80 -0.45 8.72
N GLN A 25 -4.63 0.58 7.87
CA GLN A 25 -3.78 1.73 8.20
C GLN A 25 -4.30 2.44 9.44
N VAL A 26 -3.40 2.77 10.36
CA VAL A 26 -3.72 3.53 11.56
C VAL A 26 -3.32 4.98 11.34
N GLY A 27 -4.31 5.85 11.27
CA GLY A 27 -4.10 7.30 11.25
C GLY A 27 -4.04 7.83 12.67
N VAL A 28 -2.97 8.54 13.00
CA VAL A 28 -2.81 9.26 14.26
C VAL A 28 -2.80 10.74 13.95
N VAL A 29 -3.76 11.48 14.51
CA VAL A 29 -3.80 12.94 14.40
C VAL A 29 -2.93 13.54 15.49
N GLU A 30 -1.81 14.13 15.08
CA GLU A 30 -0.90 14.88 15.93
C GLU A 30 -1.39 16.34 16.02
N GLY A 31 -1.69 16.82 17.23
CA GLY A 31 -2.15 18.20 17.45
C GLY A 31 -3.67 18.42 17.46
N TYR A 32 -4.07 19.65 17.81
CA TYR A 32 -5.45 20.15 17.72
C TYR A 32 -5.69 20.75 16.34
N CYS A 33 -6.60 20.16 15.57
CA CYS A 33 -7.06 20.77 14.32
C CYS A 33 -8.10 21.86 14.64
N GLN A 34 -7.73 23.13 14.51
CA GLN A 34 -8.67 24.26 14.55
C GLN A 34 -8.28 25.34 13.52
N PRO A 35 -9.26 25.99 12.84
CA PRO A 35 -10.70 25.68 12.77
C PRO A 35 -11.03 24.69 11.63
N ALA A 36 -12.31 24.29 11.54
CA ALA A 36 -12.86 23.19 10.73
C ALA A 36 -12.62 23.25 9.20
N ASP A 37 -11.98 24.32 8.70
CA ASP A 37 -11.82 24.61 7.28
C ASP A 37 -10.39 24.33 6.76
N GLU A 38 -9.43 23.99 7.65
CA GLU A 38 -8.09 23.57 7.23
C GLU A 38 -7.88 22.06 7.41
N PRO A 39 -7.36 21.35 6.39
CA PRO A 39 -7.04 19.94 6.53
C PRO A 39 -5.95 19.77 7.59
N CYS A 40 -6.19 18.89 8.58
CA CYS A 40 -5.19 18.51 9.57
C CYS A 40 -3.91 18.07 8.86
N THR A 41 -2.86 18.89 8.87
CA THR A 41 -1.61 18.61 8.15
C THR A 41 -0.71 17.59 8.87
N ALA A 42 -1.04 17.24 10.11
CA ALA A 42 -0.25 16.35 10.94
C ALA A 42 -1.00 15.05 11.23
N VAL A 43 -1.26 14.26 10.17
CA VAL A 43 -1.72 12.87 10.31
C VAL A 43 -0.57 11.93 10.01
N ALA A 44 -0.09 11.23 11.04
CA ALA A 44 0.87 10.15 10.86
C ALA A 44 0.12 8.85 10.51
N ASN A 45 0.46 8.24 9.38
CA ASN A 45 -0.14 6.99 8.93
C ASN A 45 0.80 5.81 9.15
N LEU A 46 0.40 4.89 10.03
CA LEU A 46 1.11 3.64 10.26
C LEU A 46 0.51 2.56 9.36
N THR A 47 1.34 1.96 8.51
CA THR A 47 0.89 0.93 7.55
C THR A 47 1.27 -0.46 8.06
N PRO A 48 0.29 -1.35 8.31
CA PRO A 48 0.57 -2.67 8.87
C PRO A 48 1.26 -3.58 7.84
N LEU A 49 2.39 -4.17 8.22
CA LEU A 49 3.12 -5.13 7.38
C LEU A 49 2.26 -6.36 6.99
N ALA A 50 1.37 -6.79 7.88
CA ALA A 50 0.55 -7.99 7.67
C ALA A 50 -0.48 -7.87 6.52
N GLY A 51 -0.78 -6.64 6.08
CA GLY A 51 -1.67 -6.37 4.94
C GLY A 51 -0.94 -6.08 3.62
N MET A 52 0.40 -6.09 3.63
CA MET A 52 1.18 -5.76 2.45
C MET A 52 1.35 -6.96 1.51
N THR A 53 1.30 -6.69 0.21
CA THR A 53 1.57 -7.65 -0.85
C THR A 53 2.95 -7.40 -1.44
N GLY A 54 3.74 -8.44 -1.67
CA GLY A 54 5.13 -8.33 -2.17
C GLY A 54 6.21 -8.51 -1.11
N LEU A 55 5.83 -8.74 0.15
CA LEU A 55 6.77 -9.06 1.22
C LEU A 55 7.05 -10.57 1.28
N GLY A 56 8.14 -11.02 0.66
CA GLY A 56 8.84 -12.25 1.04
C GLY A 56 8.38 -13.53 0.35
N ARG A 57 7.81 -13.46 -0.85
CA ARG A 57 7.49 -14.68 -1.63
C ARG A 57 8.71 -15.27 -2.34
N GLY A 58 9.81 -14.52 -2.37
CA GLY A 58 11.14 -14.96 -2.75
C GLY A 58 12.20 -14.26 -1.92
N ARG A 59 13.43 -14.79 -1.91
CA ARG A 59 14.55 -14.24 -1.11
C ARG A 59 14.90 -12.77 -1.46
N ARG A 60 14.48 -12.28 -2.62
CA ARG A 60 14.72 -10.91 -3.13
C ARG A 60 13.48 -10.01 -3.14
N ASP A 61 12.35 -10.53 -2.67
CA ASP A 61 11.01 -9.92 -2.68
C ASP A 61 10.83 -9.19 -1.33
N CYS A 62 11.45 -8.03 -1.18
CA CYS A 62 11.57 -7.39 0.15
C CYS A 62 12.02 -5.93 0.14
N ASN A 63 12.37 -5.39 -1.02
CA ASN A 63 12.76 -3.98 -1.14
C ASN A 63 11.53 -3.09 -1.32
N ALA A 64 10.45 -3.63 -1.87
CA ALA A 64 9.21 -2.91 -2.07
C ALA A 64 7.99 -3.79 -1.78
N SER A 65 6.86 -3.14 -1.50
CA SER A 65 5.57 -3.81 -1.33
C SER A 65 4.43 -2.86 -1.69
N LEU A 66 3.23 -3.41 -1.86
CA LEU A 66 1.98 -2.68 -2.09
C LEU A 66 1.04 -2.88 -0.91
N PHE A 67 0.27 -1.85 -0.56
CA PHE A 67 -0.71 -1.86 0.54
C PHE A 67 -2.00 -1.15 0.11
N GLY A 68 -3.08 -1.33 0.88
CA GLY A 68 -4.33 -0.58 0.69
C GLY A 68 -5.59 -1.43 0.52
N GLY A 69 -5.42 -2.75 0.34
CA GLY A 69 -6.54 -3.69 0.22
C GLY A 69 -6.34 -4.98 0.98
N VAL A 70 -7.34 -5.86 0.89
CA VAL A 70 -7.36 -7.14 1.58
C VAL A 70 -6.76 -8.25 0.72
N GLU A 71 -5.69 -8.87 1.21
CA GLU A 71 -5.03 -9.96 0.52
C GLU A 71 -5.92 -11.20 0.41
N THR A 72 -6.18 -11.66 -0.82
CA THR A 72 -6.89 -12.92 -1.04
C THR A 72 -6.03 -14.09 -0.63
N LYS A 73 -6.49 -14.93 0.30
CA LYS A 73 -5.80 -16.15 0.71
C LYS A 73 -6.18 -17.34 -0.16
N ASN A 74 -5.26 -18.30 -0.34
CA ASN A 74 -5.57 -19.59 -0.95
C ASN A 74 -6.19 -20.56 0.07
N ALA A 75 -6.62 -21.74 -0.39
CA ALA A 75 -7.24 -22.75 0.48
C ALA A 75 -6.35 -23.24 1.63
N ARG A 76 -5.03 -22.99 1.56
CA ARG A 76 -4.05 -23.31 2.62
C ARG A 76 -3.74 -22.09 3.51
N GLY A 77 -4.53 -21.03 3.42
CA GLY A 77 -4.35 -19.78 4.17
C GLY A 77 -3.16 -18.92 3.72
N ARG A 78 -2.44 -19.30 2.65
CA ARG A 78 -1.32 -18.50 2.14
C ARG A 78 -1.85 -17.36 1.28
N GLY A 79 -1.33 -16.17 1.49
CA GLY A 79 -1.62 -15.00 0.68
C GLY A 79 -1.43 -15.23 -0.81
N LYS A 80 -2.23 -14.53 -1.64
CA LYS A 80 -2.04 -14.39 -3.09
C LYS A 80 -1.73 -12.94 -3.42
N ASN A 81 -0.98 -12.72 -4.50
CA ASN A 81 -0.79 -11.40 -5.09
C ASN A 81 -2.06 -10.94 -5.83
N LEU A 82 -3.18 -10.96 -5.11
CA LEU A 82 -4.53 -10.71 -5.59
C LEU A 82 -5.34 -10.07 -4.47
N TRP A 83 -5.91 -8.91 -4.76
CA TRP A 83 -7.04 -8.35 -4.02
C TRP A 83 -8.27 -8.55 -4.87
N GLU A 84 -9.27 -9.18 -4.26
CA GLU A 84 -10.52 -9.51 -4.92
C GLU A 84 -11.64 -8.88 -4.12
N CYS A 85 -12.49 -8.15 -4.81
CA CYS A 85 -13.63 -7.49 -4.21
C CYS A 85 -14.89 -7.77 -5.02
N THR A 86 -16.01 -7.83 -4.34
CA THR A 86 -17.33 -7.84 -4.97
C THR A 86 -17.82 -6.41 -5.02
N GLU A 87 -18.33 -5.98 -6.17
CA GLU A 87 -18.89 -4.64 -6.32
C GLU A 87 -19.96 -4.35 -5.26
N GLY A 88 -19.85 -3.20 -4.60
CA GLY A 88 -20.73 -2.76 -3.52
C GLY A 88 -20.42 -3.38 -2.14
N ASP A 89 -19.39 -4.22 -2.02
CA ASP A 89 -18.96 -4.77 -0.73
C ASP A 89 -18.09 -3.75 0.02
N VAL A 90 -18.69 -3.08 1.01
CA VAL A 90 -18.02 -2.06 1.85
C VAL A 90 -16.77 -2.54 2.59
N SER A 91 -16.52 -3.86 2.67
CA SER A 91 -15.31 -4.40 3.30
C SER A 91 -14.07 -4.35 2.40
N CYS A 92 -14.24 -4.11 1.09
CA CYS A 92 -13.14 -4.08 0.12
C CYS A 92 -13.31 -3.06 -0.99
N ASP A 93 -14.54 -2.63 -1.25
CA ASP A 93 -14.91 -1.63 -2.25
C ASP A 93 -14.99 -0.28 -1.58
N ARG A 94 -14.09 0.64 -1.95
CA ARG A 94 -13.88 1.87 -1.20
C ARG A 94 -15.08 2.79 -1.21
N ASP A 95 -15.82 2.83 -2.31
CA ASP A 95 -17.03 3.63 -2.44
C ASP A 95 -18.29 2.88 -1.98
N GLY A 96 -18.22 1.55 -1.86
CA GLY A 96 -19.34 0.70 -1.48
C GLY A 96 -20.52 0.75 -2.46
N ALA A 97 -20.30 1.22 -3.69
CA ALA A 97 -21.37 1.45 -4.66
C ALA A 97 -21.48 0.28 -5.65
N ALA A 98 -22.71 0.04 -6.12
CA ALA A 98 -22.97 -0.90 -7.21
C ALA A 98 -23.12 -0.14 -8.55
N ASP A 99 -22.01 0.45 -9.02
CA ASP A 99 -21.97 1.34 -10.19
C ASP A 99 -21.28 0.74 -11.44
N GLY A 100 -20.93 -0.54 -11.39
CA GLY A 100 -20.22 -1.28 -12.43
C GLY A 100 -18.71 -1.31 -12.23
N THR A 101 -18.17 -0.74 -11.15
CA THR A 101 -16.74 -0.77 -10.81
C THR A 101 -16.52 -1.08 -9.33
N CYS A 102 -15.32 -1.57 -8.99
CA CYS A 102 -14.85 -1.58 -7.61
C CYS A 102 -13.72 -0.57 -7.50
N THR A 103 -13.73 0.24 -6.45
CA THR A 103 -12.69 1.22 -6.13
C THR A 103 -11.72 0.64 -5.10
N PHE A 104 -10.47 0.44 -5.50
CA PHE A 104 -9.39 -0.01 -4.62
C PHE A 104 -8.51 1.16 -4.20
N VAL A 105 -8.05 1.17 -2.96
CA VAL A 105 -6.97 2.07 -2.53
C VAL A 105 -5.64 1.32 -2.66
N VAL A 106 -4.64 1.94 -3.28
CA VAL A 106 -3.33 1.32 -3.50
C VAL A 106 -2.22 2.33 -3.22
N GLY A 107 -1.35 2.00 -2.28
CA GLY A 107 -0.05 2.65 -2.09
C GLY A 107 1.08 1.62 -2.14
N GLY A 108 2.30 2.08 -1.96
CA GLY A 108 3.44 1.17 -1.81
C GLY A 108 4.43 1.63 -0.76
N CYS A 109 5.27 0.71 -0.33
CA CYS A 109 6.32 0.95 0.63
C CYS A 109 7.66 0.47 0.08
N VAL A 110 8.72 1.08 0.55
CA VAL A 110 10.11 0.80 0.16
C VAL A 110 10.99 0.63 1.38
N GLY A 111 12.11 -0.05 1.20
CA GLY A 111 13.13 -0.16 2.24
C GLY A 111 12.63 -0.86 3.50
N LEU A 112 11.59 -1.70 3.38
CA LEU A 112 11.06 -2.54 4.45
C LEU A 112 12.02 -3.70 4.73
N VAL A 113 13.24 -3.37 5.17
CA VAL A 113 14.29 -4.35 5.37
C VAL A 113 13.88 -5.26 6.52
N ASN A 114 13.73 -6.55 6.21
CA ASN A 114 13.82 -7.58 7.24
C ASN A 114 15.29 -7.62 7.70
N PRO A 115 15.62 -7.29 8.96
CA PRO A 115 17.00 -7.28 9.45
C PRO A 115 17.69 -8.64 9.27
N ASP A 116 16.93 -9.73 9.18
CA ASP A 116 17.45 -11.08 8.97
C ASP A 116 17.68 -11.43 7.49
N ASN A 117 17.26 -10.57 6.54
CA ASN A 117 17.44 -10.78 5.10
C ASN A 117 18.40 -9.75 4.49
N THR A 118 19.68 -10.08 4.52
CA THR A 118 20.77 -9.27 3.94
C THR A 118 20.71 -9.14 2.41
N ALA A 119 19.81 -9.84 1.72
CA ALA A 119 19.58 -9.66 0.29
C ALA A 119 18.74 -8.40 -0.02
N CYS A 120 18.09 -7.81 0.97
CA CYS A 120 17.28 -6.60 0.84
C CYS A 120 18.16 -5.35 1.00
N GLN A 121 17.84 -4.32 0.22
CA GLN A 121 18.51 -3.04 0.16
C GLN A 121 17.51 -1.95 0.52
N ALA A 122 17.90 -1.06 1.45
CA ALA A 122 17.02 0.01 1.95
C ALA A 122 16.94 1.21 0.99
N ASP A 123 17.98 1.39 0.18
CA ASP A 123 18.23 2.56 -0.66
C ASP A 123 18.01 2.21 -2.13
N LEU A 124 16.78 2.42 -2.58
CA LEU A 124 16.36 2.27 -3.97
C LEU A 124 16.53 3.60 -4.73
N ASP A 125 17.01 3.53 -5.97
CA ASP A 125 17.19 4.71 -6.83
C ASP A 125 15.94 5.05 -7.63
N THR A 126 15.22 4.01 -8.07
CA THR A 126 14.04 4.18 -8.93
C THR A 126 13.02 3.11 -8.62
N ILE A 127 11.74 3.49 -8.70
CA ILE A 127 10.63 2.55 -8.80
C ILE A 127 9.89 2.77 -10.11
N GLU A 128 9.44 1.66 -10.69
CA GLU A 128 8.62 1.68 -11.89
C GLU A 128 7.32 0.92 -11.63
N ILE A 129 6.20 1.64 -11.70
CA ILE A 129 4.84 1.13 -11.62
C ILE A 129 4.27 1.02 -13.03
N ARG A 130 3.80 -0.17 -13.39
CA ARG A 130 3.13 -0.41 -14.67
C ARG A 130 1.80 -1.12 -14.48
N ARG A 131 0.82 -0.73 -15.30
CA ARG A 131 -0.49 -1.38 -15.39
C ARG A 131 -0.55 -2.44 -16.50
N ARG A 132 -1.35 -3.48 -16.27
CA ARG A 132 -1.83 -4.45 -17.28
C ARG A 132 -3.33 -4.75 -17.09
N PRO A 133 -4.16 -4.78 -18.16
CA PRO A 133 -3.83 -4.34 -19.52
C PRO A 133 -3.49 -2.84 -19.54
N LYS A 134 -2.75 -2.39 -20.57
CA LYS A 134 -2.58 -0.95 -20.79
C LYS A 134 -3.94 -0.40 -21.22
N MET A 135 -4.43 0.64 -20.55
CA MET A 135 -5.70 1.28 -20.89
C MET A 135 -5.44 2.65 -21.51
N THR A 136 -6.47 3.23 -22.11
CA THR A 136 -6.43 4.56 -22.74
C THR A 136 -6.26 5.68 -21.71
N SER A 137 -6.80 5.49 -20.50
CA SER A 137 -6.50 6.29 -19.33
C SER A 137 -5.70 5.45 -18.33
N ASP A 138 -4.58 6.00 -17.85
CA ASP A 138 -3.76 5.35 -16.82
C ASP A 138 -4.40 5.46 -15.43
N GLY A 139 -5.54 6.16 -15.26
CA GLY A 139 -6.24 6.28 -13.98
C GLY A 139 -5.35 6.83 -12.86
N GLY A 140 -5.44 6.27 -11.65
CA GLY A 140 -4.58 6.65 -10.52
C GLY A 140 -3.10 6.24 -10.63
N PHE A 141 -2.70 5.46 -11.66
CA PHE A 141 -1.33 4.92 -11.73
C PHE A 141 -0.21 5.96 -11.86
N PRO A 142 -0.36 7.08 -12.61
CA PRO A 142 0.65 8.14 -12.63
C PRO A 142 0.82 8.81 -11.26
N ALA A 143 -0.28 8.99 -10.52
CA ALA A 143 -0.23 9.51 -9.16
C ALA A 143 0.43 8.51 -8.20
N LEU A 144 0.15 7.21 -8.35
CA LEU A 144 0.86 6.16 -7.59
C LEU A 144 2.37 6.19 -7.86
N GLN A 145 2.77 6.31 -9.13
CA GLN A 145 4.17 6.44 -9.51
C GLN A 145 4.81 7.67 -8.85
N ALA A 146 4.18 8.84 -8.97
CA ALA A 146 4.68 10.07 -8.36
C ALA A 146 4.81 9.96 -6.83
N ASN A 147 3.81 9.38 -6.15
CA ASN A 147 3.84 9.17 -4.70
C ASN A 147 4.95 8.21 -4.28
N MET A 148 5.24 7.18 -5.07
CA MET A 148 6.35 6.26 -4.82
C MET A 148 7.71 6.91 -5.07
N ASP A 149 7.83 7.80 -6.06
CA ASP A 149 9.08 8.50 -6.33
C ASP A 149 9.46 9.46 -5.20
N LEU A 150 8.48 10.05 -4.51
CA LEU A 150 8.69 10.94 -3.36
C LEU A 150 9.30 10.27 -2.13
N ILE A 151 9.23 8.93 -2.03
CA ILE A 151 9.71 8.18 -0.85
C ILE A 151 11.05 7.46 -1.09
N LEU A 152 11.68 7.66 -2.25
CA LEU A 152 12.98 7.07 -2.57
C LEU A 152 14.14 7.77 -1.85
N GLY A 153 15.24 7.03 -1.63
CA GLY A 153 16.49 7.58 -1.07
C GLY A 153 16.49 7.88 0.44
N GLY A 154 15.33 7.82 1.12
CA GLY A 154 15.18 8.21 2.54
C GLY A 154 15.20 7.07 3.58
N GLY A 155 15.36 5.82 3.16
CA GLY A 155 15.21 4.64 4.04
C GLY A 155 13.78 4.06 4.01
N PRO A 156 13.36 3.29 5.04
CA PRO A 156 12.05 2.67 5.07
C PRO A 156 10.92 3.70 5.06
N ALA A 157 10.05 3.67 4.05
CA ALA A 157 8.97 4.64 3.90
C ALA A 157 7.79 4.05 3.12
N CYS A 158 6.60 4.63 3.31
CA CYS A 158 5.38 4.29 2.58
C CYS A 158 4.81 5.54 1.91
N SER A 159 4.31 5.36 0.69
CA SER A 159 3.77 6.44 -0.14
C SER A 159 2.37 6.80 0.33
N GLN A 160 1.87 7.96 -0.13
CA GLN A 160 0.43 8.15 -0.15
C GLN A 160 -0.22 7.14 -1.11
N ALA A 161 -1.41 6.66 -0.74
CA ALA A 161 -2.19 5.76 -1.57
C ALA A 161 -3.06 6.53 -2.57
N VAL A 162 -3.46 5.85 -3.64
CA VAL A 162 -4.34 6.39 -4.68
C VAL A 162 -5.50 5.45 -4.94
N GLU A 163 -6.59 5.98 -5.47
CA GLU A 163 -7.72 5.17 -5.91
C GLU A 163 -7.46 4.56 -7.30
N VAL A 164 -7.81 3.29 -7.43
CA VAL A 164 -7.70 2.50 -8.64
C VAL A 164 -9.04 1.81 -8.89
N GLN A 165 -9.76 2.28 -9.89
CA GLN A 165 -11.02 1.67 -10.31
C GLN A 165 -10.79 0.46 -11.22
N VAL A 166 -11.52 -0.61 -10.95
CA VAL A 166 -11.54 -1.83 -11.76
C VAL A 166 -12.98 -2.18 -12.09
N ALA A 167 -13.32 -2.16 -13.39
CA ALA A 167 -14.66 -2.54 -13.84
C ALA A 167 -15.05 -3.96 -13.41
N LYS A 168 -16.35 -4.16 -13.16
CA LYS A 168 -16.95 -5.44 -12.79
C LYS A 168 -16.54 -6.56 -13.75
N ALA A 169 -16.26 -7.74 -13.18
CA ALA A 169 -15.76 -8.92 -13.89
C ALA A 169 -14.44 -8.69 -14.66
N LYS A 170 -13.73 -7.58 -14.42
CA LYS A 170 -12.39 -7.32 -14.97
C LYS A 170 -11.32 -7.47 -13.90
N ARG A 171 -10.08 -7.51 -14.40
CA ARG A 171 -8.86 -7.59 -13.61
C ARG A 171 -7.86 -6.59 -14.14
N THR A 172 -7.23 -5.87 -13.22
CA THR A 172 -6.05 -5.04 -13.48
C THR A 172 -4.87 -5.60 -12.70
N THR A 173 -3.68 -5.62 -13.29
CA THR A 173 -2.44 -6.04 -12.61
C THR A 173 -1.49 -4.86 -12.54
N ILE A 174 -1.04 -4.56 -11.33
CA ILE A 174 0.05 -3.66 -11.01
C ILE A 174 1.34 -4.47 -11.06
N ARG A 175 2.34 -3.95 -11.77
CA ARG A 175 3.71 -4.46 -11.75
C ARG A 175 4.59 -3.38 -11.17
N LEU A 176 5.28 -3.71 -10.09
CA LEU A 176 6.28 -2.84 -9.48
C LEU A 176 7.66 -3.40 -9.81
N LYS A 177 8.60 -2.52 -10.12
CA LYS A 177 10.01 -2.87 -10.22
C LYS A 177 10.83 -1.85 -9.45
N ALA A 178 11.57 -2.33 -8.47
CA ALA A 178 12.56 -1.54 -7.77
C ALA A 178 13.94 -1.71 -8.39
N ARG A 179 14.71 -0.63 -8.47
CA ARG A 179 16.10 -0.69 -8.94
C ARG A 179 17.06 0.02 -8.02
N LYS A 180 18.29 -0.49 -8.03
CA LYS A 180 19.47 0.13 -7.44
C LYS A 180 20.67 -0.02 -8.38
N ALA A 181 21.44 1.04 -8.56
CA ALA A 181 22.53 1.17 -9.51
C ALA A 181 22.14 0.64 -10.91
N GLY A 182 20.93 0.99 -11.37
CA GLY A 182 20.35 0.55 -12.65
C GLY A 182 19.89 -0.92 -12.72
N LYS A 183 20.20 -1.76 -11.73
CA LYS A 183 19.81 -3.18 -11.68
C LYS A 183 18.45 -3.34 -11.02
N VAL A 184 17.61 -4.23 -11.57
CA VAL A 184 16.35 -4.62 -10.92
C VAL A 184 16.70 -5.46 -9.69
N VAL A 185 16.35 -4.95 -8.52
CA VAL A 185 16.58 -5.63 -7.23
C VAL A 185 15.30 -6.26 -6.69
N ASP A 186 14.14 -5.74 -7.11
CA ASP A 186 12.83 -6.28 -6.76
C ASP A 186 11.83 -6.24 -7.93
N ARG A 187 10.90 -7.19 -7.92
CA ARG A 187 9.79 -7.24 -8.87
C ARG A 187 8.55 -7.85 -8.25
N ASP A 188 7.62 -6.98 -7.93
CA ASP A 188 6.30 -7.36 -7.45
C ASP A 188 5.24 -7.33 -8.54
N THR A 189 4.21 -8.11 -8.28
CA THR A 189 2.95 -8.06 -9.01
C THR A 189 1.82 -8.08 -8.01
N LEU A 190 0.77 -7.29 -8.26
CA LEU A 190 -0.48 -7.34 -7.54
C LEU A 190 -1.61 -7.31 -8.56
N SER A 191 -2.53 -8.26 -8.48
CA SER A 191 -3.76 -8.21 -9.26
C SER A 191 -4.90 -7.64 -8.42
N LEU A 192 -5.69 -6.77 -9.02
CA LEU A 192 -6.94 -6.25 -8.49
C LEU A 192 -8.06 -6.83 -9.34
N ARG A 193 -9.09 -7.40 -8.71
CA ARG A 193 -10.22 -8.00 -9.41
C ARG A 193 -11.52 -7.57 -8.79
N CYS A 194 -12.40 -7.03 -9.62
CA CYS A 194 -13.78 -6.74 -9.26
C CYS A 194 -14.68 -7.88 -9.74
N ARG A 195 -15.57 -8.36 -8.88
CA ARG A 195 -16.55 -9.42 -9.17
C ARG A 195 -17.96 -8.84 -9.27
#